data_AF-A0A9E5K657-F1
#
_entry.id   AF-A0A9E5K657-F1
#
_cell.length_a   1.000
_cell.length_b   1.000
_cell.length_c   1.000
_cell.angle_alpha   90.00
_cell.angle_beta   90.00
_cell.angle_gamma   90.00
#
_symmetry.space_group_name_H-M   'P 1'
#
loop_
_entity.id
_entity.type
_entity.pdbx_description
1 polymer ?
#
loop_
_entity_poly.entity_id
_entity_poly.type
_entity_poly.pdbx_seq_one_letter_code
_entity_poly.pdbx_strand_id
1 'polypeptide(L)'
;GMAAETGIIMMVYLREAIEKRGGLENINSLDELREAVLEGAVHRLRPKLLTEGVAILAIFPMVFSQGVGSEILAPMALPVLGGLLISDEVVDLFLPVRFFWVRKARWLKLQEQKSTKVI
;
A
#
# COMPACT_ATOMS: atom_id res chain seq x y z
N GLY A 1 -3.00 -12.39 -12.23
CA GLY A 1 -1.71 -12.91 -11.74
C GLY A 1 -1.11 -11.93 -10.76
N MET A 2 -0.18 -11.08 -11.21
CA MET A 2 0.59 -10.17 -10.33
C MET A 2 -0.27 -9.26 -9.45
N ALA A 3 -1.21 -8.50 -10.00
CA ALA A 3 -2.03 -7.58 -9.19
C ALA A 3 -2.77 -8.26 -8.01
N ALA A 4 -3.20 -9.51 -8.19
CA ALA A 4 -3.83 -10.28 -7.13
C ALA A 4 -2.82 -10.69 -6.05
N GLU A 5 -1.63 -11.14 -6.44
CA GLU A 5 -0.53 -11.48 -5.53
C GLU A 5 -0.10 -10.27 -4.71
N THR A 6 0.16 -9.14 -5.36
CA THR A 6 0.50 -7.85 -4.76
C THR A 6 -0.59 -7.43 -3.76
N GLY A 7 -1.86 -7.57 -4.12
CA GLY A 7 -2.99 -7.25 -3.24
C GLY A 7 -3.13 -8.19 -2.04
N ILE A 8 -2.90 -9.49 -2.21
CA ILE A 8 -2.97 -10.47 -1.12
C ILE A 8 -1.88 -10.17 -0.09
N ILE A 9 -0.65 -9.86 -0.52
CA ILE A 9 0.44 -9.53 0.40
C ILE A 9 0.07 -8.28 1.23
N MET A 10 -0.46 -7.22 0.61
CA MET A 10 -0.92 -6.04 1.34
C MET A 10 -2.00 -6.39 2.38
N MET A 11 -2.97 -7.23 2.01
CA MET A 11 -4.01 -7.69 2.94
C MET A 11 -3.44 -8.48 4.12
N VAL A 12 -2.39 -9.28 3.91
CA VAL A 12 -1.70 -10.00 4.99
C VAL A 12 -1.04 -9.02 5.95
N TYR A 13 -0.25 -8.05 5.46
CA TYR A 13 0.40 -7.04 6.30
C TYR A 13 -0.61 -6.19 7.09
N LEU A 14 -1.71 -5.79 6.46
CA LEU A 14 -2.78 -5.02 7.12
C LEU A 14 -3.51 -5.84 8.20
N ARG A 15 -3.72 -7.14 7.97
CA ARG A 15 -4.30 -8.04 8.96
C ARG A 15 -3.34 -8.27 10.11
N GLU A 16 -2.08 -8.54 9.83
CA GLU A 16 -1.05 -8.81 10.83
C GLU A 16 -0.85 -7.60 11.74
N ALA A 17 -0.87 -6.38 11.19
CA ALA A 17 -0.78 -5.15 11.99
C ALA A 17 -1.94 -5.00 12.99
N ILE A 18 -3.14 -5.46 12.64
CA ILE A 18 -4.29 -5.45 13.56
C ILE A 18 -4.23 -6.63 14.54
N GLU A 19 -3.81 -7.81 14.09
CA GLU A 19 -3.64 -8.99 14.96
C GLU A 19 -2.57 -8.74 16.04
N LYS A 20 -1.48 -8.03 15.72
CA LYS A 20 -0.48 -7.60 16.71
C LYS A 20 -1.04 -6.74 17.85
N ARG A 21 -2.17 -6.05 17.62
CA ARG A 21 -2.87 -5.25 18.64
C ARG A 21 -3.96 -6.05 19.40
N GLY A 22 -4.05 -7.37 19.18
CA GLY A 22 -5.07 -8.22 19.79
C GLY A 22 -6.37 -8.29 18.99
N GLY A 23 -6.35 -7.91 17.72
CA GLY A 23 -7.50 -7.97 16.82
C GLY A 23 -8.43 -6.75 16.93
N LEU A 24 -9.48 -6.74 16.10
CA LEU A 24 -10.39 -5.58 15.98
C LEU A 24 -11.13 -5.25 17.28
N GLU A 25 -11.30 -6.24 18.16
CA GLU A 25 -12.12 -6.17 19.37
C GLU A 25 -11.45 -5.38 20.49
N ASN A 26 -10.12 -5.31 20.42
CA ASN A 26 -9.23 -4.70 21.39
C ASN A 26 -8.80 -3.28 20.98
N ILE A 27 -9.24 -2.84 19.79
CA ILE A 27 -9.03 -1.48 19.30
C ILE A 27 -10.07 -0.57 19.97
N ASN A 28 -9.58 0.38 20.77
CA ASN A 28 -10.42 1.22 21.62
C ASN A 28 -10.80 2.54 20.95
N SER A 29 -10.06 2.95 19.92
CA SER A 29 -10.30 4.21 19.22
C SER A 29 -10.14 4.11 17.71
N LEU A 30 -10.75 5.07 17.00
CA LEU A 30 -10.66 5.16 15.55
C LEU A 30 -9.26 5.58 15.08
N ASP A 31 -8.55 6.36 15.90
CA ASP A 31 -7.15 6.73 15.68
C ASP A 31 -6.22 5.53 15.80
N GLU A 32 -6.44 4.66 16.79
CA GLU A 32 -5.68 3.42 16.95
C GLU A 32 -5.90 2.45 15.77
N LEU A 33 -7.13 2.37 15.24
CA LEU A 33 -7.40 1.63 14.01
C LEU A 33 -6.63 2.20 12.81
N ARG A 34 -6.62 3.54 12.69
CA ARG A 34 -5.92 4.24 11.60
C ARG A 34 -4.42 4.00 11.68
N GLU A 35 -3.85 4.09 12.87
CA GLU A 35 -2.42 3.88 13.10
C GLU A 35 -2.02 2.43 12.80
N ALA A 36 -2.82 1.44 13.21
CA ALA A 36 -2.57 0.03 12.88
C ALA A 36 -2.57 -0.22 11.37
N VAL A 37 -3.53 0.37 10.64
CA VAL A 37 -3.60 0.26 9.18
C VAL A 37 -2.41 0.96 8.51
N LEU A 38 -2.00 2.12 9.01
CA LEU A 38 -0.83 2.86 8.53
C LEU A 38 0.46 2.06 8.75
N GLU A 39 0.63 1.48 9.93
CA GLU A 39 1.79 0.65 10.28
C GLU A 39 1.91 -0.55 9.32
N GLY A 40 0.82 -1.28 9.11
CA GLY A 40 0.77 -2.39 8.15
C GLY A 40 1.05 -1.97 6.71
N ALA A 41 0.51 -0.83 6.28
CA ALA A 41 0.77 -0.30 4.94
C ALA A 41 2.24 0.09 4.76
N VAL A 42 2.82 0.83 5.72
CA VAL A 42 4.21 1.31 5.67
C VAL A 42 5.22 0.16 5.64
N HIS A 43 4.95 -0.91 6.38
CA HIS A 43 5.80 -2.11 6.38
C HIS A 43 5.98 -2.73 4.99
N ARG A 44 4.97 -2.58 4.12
CA ARG A 44 5.02 -3.08 2.74
C ARG A 44 5.50 -2.03 1.74
N LEU A 45 5.12 -0.77 1.94
CA LEU A 45 5.56 0.35 1.09
C LEU A 45 7.09 0.50 1.08
N ARG A 46 7.77 0.28 2.21
CA ARG A 46 9.25 0.39 2.29
C ARG A 46 9.99 -0.53 1.30
N PRO A 47 9.74 -1.85 1.28
CA PRO A 47 10.30 -2.74 0.26
C PRO A 47 9.97 -2.33 -1.19
N LYS A 48 8.75 -1.84 -1.43
CA LYS A 48 8.27 -1.51 -2.78
C LYS A 48 8.96 -0.28 -3.35
N LEU A 49 8.99 0.79 -2.56
CA LEU A 49 9.70 2.03 -2.87
C LEU A 49 11.21 1.79 -3.06
N LEU A 50 11.80 0.81 -2.36
CA LEU A 50 13.20 0.43 -2.60
C LEU A 50 13.38 -0.13 -4.01
N THR A 51 12.52 -1.04 -4.45
CA THR A 51 12.64 -1.62 -5.80
C THR A 51 12.39 -0.61 -6.90
N GLU A 52 11.40 0.28 -6.71
CA GLU A 52 11.14 1.39 -7.61
C GLU A 52 12.30 2.38 -7.64
N GLY A 53 12.87 2.71 -6.48
CA GLY A 53 14.05 3.58 -6.38
C GLY A 53 15.25 3.01 -7.15
N VAL A 54 15.49 1.69 -7.05
CA VAL A 54 16.54 1.02 -7.83
C VAL A 54 16.25 1.07 -9.33
N ALA A 55 14.99 0.85 -9.74
CA ALA A 55 14.59 0.95 -11.15
C ALA A 55 14.77 2.37 -11.70
N ILE A 56 14.40 3.39 -10.91
CA ILE A 56 14.64 4.79 -11.25
C ILE A 56 16.13 5.02 -11.42
N LEU A 57 16.97 4.65 -10.46
CA LEU A 57 18.41 4.87 -10.54
C LEU A 57 19.05 4.17 -11.75
N ALA A 58 18.54 2.99 -12.14
CA ALA A 58 19.01 2.28 -13.32
C ALA A 58 18.65 3.00 -14.64
N ILE A 59 17.45 3.54 -14.73
CA ILE A 59 16.92 4.15 -15.97
C ILE A 59 17.26 5.64 -16.07
N PHE A 60 17.40 6.33 -14.94
CA PHE A 60 17.67 7.76 -14.82
C PHE A 60 18.81 8.23 -15.74
N PRO A 61 20.03 7.65 -15.71
CA PRO A 61 21.12 8.11 -16.57
C PRO A 61 20.87 7.87 -18.06
N MET A 62 20.08 6.85 -18.44
CA MET A 62 19.75 6.59 -19.85
C MET A 62 18.86 7.68 -20.44
N VAL A 63 17.94 8.23 -19.64
CA VAL A 63 17.02 9.30 -20.08
C VAL A 63 17.77 10.62 -20.33
N PHE A 64 18.80 10.92 -19.54
CA PHE A 64 19.60 12.14 -19.69
C PHE A 64 20.81 11.98 -20.61
N SER A 65 21.10 10.77 -21.09
CA SER A 65 22.22 10.52 -21.99
C SER A 65 21.96 11.17 -23.36
N GLN A 66 22.91 11.99 -23.82
CA GLN A 66 22.90 12.59 -25.16
C GLN A 66 23.98 11.89 -25.98
N GLY A 67 23.57 11.02 -26.91
CA GLY A 67 24.48 10.20 -27.71
C GLY A 67 23.73 9.36 -28.75
N VAL A 68 24.47 8.70 -29.65
CA VAL A 68 23.89 7.85 -30.70
C VAL A 68 23.06 6.74 -30.05
N GLY A 69 21.76 6.69 -30.36
CA GLY A 69 20.79 5.74 -29.79
C GLY A 69 19.89 6.30 -28.68
N SER A 70 20.17 7.49 -28.12
CA SER A 70 19.30 8.08 -27.09
C SER A 70 17.94 8.49 -27.64
N GLU A 71 17.87 8.86 -28.92
CA GLU A 71 16.63 9.19 -29.65
C GLU A 71 15.62 8.04 -29.68
N ILE A 72 16.09 6.79 -29.50
CA ILE A 72 15.25 5.60 -29.46
C ILE A 72 15.05 5.13 -28.00
N LEU A 73 16.11 5.17 -27.19
CA LEU A 73 16.08 4.63 -25.82
C LEU A 73 15.30 5.52 -24.84
N ALA A 74 15.45 6.84 -24.91
CA ALA A 74 14.78 7.77 -24.01
C ALA A 74 13.24 7.70 -24.09
N PRO A 75 12.59 7.71 -25.28
CA PRO A 75 11.13 7.61 -25.38
C PRO A 75 10.58 6.22 -25.00
N MET A 76 11.41 5.17 -25.00
CA MET A 76 11.03 3.84 -24.50
C MET A 76 11.14 3.76 -22.97
N ALA A 77 12.12 4.44 -22.38
CA ALA A 77 12.37 4.46 -20.95
C ALA A 77 11.40 5.36 -20.15
N LEU A 78 11.00 6.50 -20.73
CA LEU A 78 10.12 7.48 -20.07
C LEU A 78 8.77 6.89 -19.62
N PRO A 79 8.03 6.15 -20.48
CA PRO A 79 6.75 5.55 -20.11
C PRO A 79 6.90 4.43 -19.07
N VAL A 80 8.02 3.70 -19.08
CA VAL A 80 8.30 2.65 -18.08
C VAL A 80 8.48 3.26 -16.70
N LEU A 81 9.26 4.34 -16.60
CA LEU A 81 9.45 5.12 -15.38
C LEU A 81 8.12 5.66 -14.82
N GLY A 82 7.34 6.33 -15.66
CA GLY A 82 6.05 6.90 -15.24
C GLY A 82 5.00 5.82 -14.93
N GLY A 83 4.97 4.75 -15.72
CA GLY A 83 4.03 3.64 -15.55
C GLY A 83 4.26 2.87 -14.26
N LEU A 84 5.53 2.63 -13.90
CA LEU A 84 5.92 2.00 -12.64
C LEU A 84 5.42 2.83 -11.44
N LEU A 85 5.79 4.12 -11.39
CA LEU A 85 5.51 5.00 -10.24
C LEU A 85 4.05 5.43 -10.09
N ILE A 86 3.28 5.46 -11.17
CA ILE A 86 1.88 5.89 -11.08
C ILE A 86 0.99 4.67 -10.81
N SER A 87 1.23 3.56 -11.50
CA SER A 87 0.38 2.39 -11.37
C SER A 87 0.52 1.75 -9.99
N ASP A 88 1.74 1.71 -9.46
CA ASP A 88 2.03 0.96 -8.25
C ASP A 88 1.61 1.72 -6.99
N GLU A 89 1.85 3.03 -6.92
CA GLU A 89 1.35 3.93 -5.88
C GLU A 89 -0.17 3.98 -5.83
N VAL A 90 -0.85 4.00 -6.98
CA VAL A 90 -2.31 3.98 -7.01
C VAL A 90 -2.85 2.72 -6.34
N VAL A 91 -2.29 1.55 -6.63
CA VAL A 91 -2.71 0.29 -6.00
C VAL A 91 -2.38 0.27 -4.51
N ASP A 92 -1.18 0.72 -4.13
CA ASP A 92 -0.70 0.69 -2.75
C ASP A 92 -1.39 1.70 -1.84
N LEU A 93 -1.89 2.82 -2.35
CA LEU A 93 -2.78 3.71 -1.59
C LEU A 93 -4.23 3.22 -1.59
N PHE A 94 -4.72 2.70 -2.71
CA PHE A 94 -6.14 2.35 -2.83
C PHE A 94 -6.53 1.19 -1.90
N LEU A 95 -5.66 0.18 -1.75
CA LEU A 95 -5.89 -0.99 -0.90
C LEU A 95 -6.04 -0.67 0.60
N PRO A 96 -5.07 -0.01 1.28
CA PRO A 96 -5.19 0.32 2.70
C PRO A 96 -6.35 1.29 2.97
N VAL A 97 -6.63 2.22 2.05
CA VAL A 97 -7.80 3.10 2.16
C VAL A 97 -9.07 2.26 2.13
N ARG A 98 -9.28 1.43 1.11
CA ARG A 98 -10.48 0.57 1.04
C ARG A 98 -10.61 -0.35 2.24
N PHE A 99 -9.50 -0.94 2.69
CA PHE A 99 -9.47 -1.81 3.86
C PHE A 99 -9.88 -1.07 5.14
N PHE A 100 -9.37 0.15 5.36
CA PHE A 100 -9.75 0.99 6.50
C PHE A 100 -11.25 1.26 6.54
N TRP A 101 -11.86 1.61 5.40
CA TRP A 101 -13.31 1.86 5.35
C TRP A 101 -14.14 0.63 5.70
N VAL A 102 -13.78 -0.55 5.16
CA VAL A 102 -14.46 -1.81 5.47
C VAL A 102 -14.29 -2.19 6.94
N ARG A 103 -13.09 -2.01 7.50
CA ARG A 103 -12.81 -2.34 8.90
C ARG A 103 -13.45 -1.36 9.87
N LYS A 104 -13.48 -0.07 9.56
CA LYS A 104 -14.21 0.96 10.30
C LYS A 104 -15.70 0.59 10.41
N ALA A 105 -16.33 0.22 9.29
CA ALA A 105 -17.74 -0.19 9.29
C ALA A 105 -17.99 -1.44 10.16
N ARG A 106 -17.07 -2.42 10.12
CA ARG A 106 -17.16 -3.62 10.97
C ARG A 106 -16.91 -3.31 12.45
N TRP A 107 -15.95 -2.44 12.76
CA TRP A 107 -15.64 -2.02 14.13
C TRP A 107 -16.83 -1.29 14.77
N LEU A 108 -17.51 -0.40 14.04
CA LEU A 108 -18.73 0.28 14.52
C LEU A 108 -19.83 -0.72 14.91
N LYS A 109 -20.07 -1.75 14.08
CA LYS A 109 -21.05 -2.81 14.40
C LYS A 109 -20.66 -3.63 15.64
N LEU A 110 -19.36 -3.88 15.84
CA LEU A 110 -18.88 -4.61 17.02
C LEU A 110 -19.08 -3.79 18.31
N GLN A 111 -18.91 -2.47 18.25
CA GLN A 111 -19.16 -1.58 19.38
C GLN A 111 -20.66 -1.47 19.70
N GLU A 112 -21.53 -1.38 18.68
CA GLU A 112 -22.99 -1.43 18.87
C GLU A 112 -23.40 -2.74 19.58
N GLN A 113 -22.85 -3.87 19.14
CA GLN A 113 -23.17 -5.18 19.71
C GLN A 113 -22.65 -5.37 21.14
N LYS A 114 -21.48 -4.79 21.48
CA LYS A 114 -21.00 -4.69 22.87
C LYS A 114 -21.96 -3.85 23.71
N SER A 115 -22.43 -2.71 23.20
CA SER A 115 -23.37 -1.83 23.93
C SER A 115 -24.73 -2.48 24.16
N THR A 116 -25.23 -3.30 23.24
CA THR A 116 -26.51 -4.03 23.40
C THR A 116 -26.43 -5.17 24.41
N LYS A 117 -25.25 -5.79 24.60
CA LYS A 117 -25.05 -6.88 25.59
C LYS A 117 -24.88 -6.39 27.04
N VAL A 118 -24.66 -5.10 27.25
CA VAL A 118 -24.43 -4.49 28.57
C VAL A 118 -25.73 -3.94 29.18
N ILE A 119 -26.83 -3.94 28.43
CA ILE A 119 -28.19 -3.60 28.87
C ILE A 119 -28.98 -4.90 29.08
#